data_AF-A0A7C3TEC5-F1
#
_entry.id   AF-A0A7C3TEC5-F1
#
_cell.length_a   1.000
_cell.length_b   1.000
_cell.length_c   1.000
_cell.angle_alpha   90.00
_cell.angle_beta   90.00
_cell.angle_gamma   90.00
#
_symmetry.space_group_name_H-M   'P 1'
#
loop_
_entity.id
_entity.type
_entity.pdbx_description
1 polymer ?
#
loop_
_entity_poly.entity_id
_entity_poly.type
_entity_poly.pdbx_seq_one_letter_code
_entity_poly.pdbx_strand_id
1 'polypeptide(L)'
;MAHYYGHVTGFTAKPEDIRRSGYMFDTNNPEELKKWSRWMKLNGITMVLFFIILGGIWFTFMASLAGYTARSVYAMELPSGWKIAVVISEIFGKVWGPIGFSLFGLVIIAALFDSQFSIYDGIARQFTDSFYVEHPKASEKRPYRFWYFIALTFLVAYGICAIPLGTPYFIWLIANWLGQAAQAYITILMLAINLKFLPKPIRPKWYHLLINIIWIVVLIGYFIIWTVMEPPRLGI
;
A
#
# COMPACT_ATOMS: atom_id res chain seq x y z
N MET A 1 -0.45 16.19 -15.34
CA MET A 1 -1.76 15.80 -14.78
C MET A 1 -1.96 16.36 -13.37
N ALA A 2 -1.00 16.26 -12.45
CA ALA A 2 -1.10 16.82 -11.09
C ALA A 2 -1.43 18.33 -11.03
N HIS A 3 -0.91 19.15 -11.94
CA HIS A 3 -1.22 20.59 -11.98
C HIS A 3 -2.70 20.95 -12.25
N TYR A 4 -3.48 20.03 -12.83
CA TYR A 4 -4.87 20.29 -13.24
C TYR A 4 -5.91 19.81 -12.23
N TYR A 5 -5.47 19.36 -11.06
CA TYR A 5 -6.33 18.84 -10.00
C TYR A 5 -5.96 19.47 -8.67
N GLY A 6 -6.95 19.79 -7.83
CA GLY A 6 -6.72 20.34 -6.50
C GLY A 6 -6.05 19.32 -5.58
N HIS A 7 -5.26 19.81 -4.63
CA HIS A 7 -4.54 18.98 -3.67
C HIS A 7 -5.15 19.10 -2.27
N VAL A 8 -4.96 18.06 -1.46
CA VAL A 8 -5.24 18.16 -0.02
C VAL A 8 -4.16 19.05 0.58
N THR A 9 -4.51 20.30 0.87
CA THR A 9 -3.56 21.26 1.43
C THR A 9 -3.33 21.03 2.93
N GLY A 10 -2.13 21.36 3.41
CA GLY A 10 -1.81 21.32 4.84
C GLY A 10 -2.61 22.34 5.67
N PHE A 11 -2.49 22.26 6.99
CA PHE A 11 -3.23 23.14 7.92
C PHE A 11 -2.97 24.64 7.69
N THR A 12 -1.79 25.00 7.19
CA THR A 12 -1.34 26.39 6.98
C THR A 12 -1.75 26.98 5.64
N ALA A 13 -2.10 26.15 4.65
CA ALA A 13 -2.46 26.61 3.32
C ALA A 13 -3.99 26.78 3.18
N LYS A 14 -4.43 27.53 2.17
CA LYS A 14 -5.88 27.65 1.88
C LYS A 14 -6.40 26.32 1.31
N PRO A 15 -7.65 25.92 1.60
CA PRO A 15 -8.26 24.78 0.95
C PRO A 15 -8.28 24.97 -0.58
N GLU A 16 -7.85 23.96 -1.32
CA GLU A 16 -8.06 23.89 -2.77
C GLU A 16 -9.35 23.14 -3.07
N ASP A 17 -10.02 23.53 -4.16
CA ASP A 17 -11.22 22.82 -4.62
C ASP A 17 -10.83 21.55 -5.37
N ILE A 18 -11.26 20.41 -4.83
CA ILE A 18 -11.04 19.09 -5.41
C ILE A 18 -12.30 18.74 -6.19
N ARG A 19 -12.23 18.90 -7.51
CA ARG A 19 -13.35 18.65 -8.42
C ARG A 19 -13.81 17.20 -8.30
N ARG A 20 -15.13 16.98 -8.28
CA ARG A 20 -15.70 15.62 -8.30
C ARG A 20 -15.48 14.87 -9.62
N SER A 21 -15.23 15.61 -10.71
CA SER A 21 -14.94 15.06 -12.04
C SER A 21 -13.44 15.11 -12.32
N GLY A 22 -12.87 13.98 -12.72
CA GLY A 22 -11.48 13.92 -13.20
C GLY A 22 -11.27 14.66 -14.53
N TYR A 23 -10.01 14.95 -14.84
CA TYR A 23 -9.61 15.53 -16.13
C TYR A 23 -9.05 14.42 -17.04
N MET A 24 -9.61 14.28 -18.25
CA MET A 24 -9.12 13.37 -19.28
C MET A 24 -8.43 14.17 -20.39
N PHE A 25 -7.23 13.76 -20.80
CA PHE A 25 -6.54 14.36 -21.93
C PHE A 25 -7.19 13.92 -23.25
N ASP A 26 -7.00 14.70 -24.32
CA ASP A 26 -7.56 14.36 -25.63
C ASP A 26 -6.89 13.10 -26.21
N THR A 27 -7.66 12.01 -26.29
CA THR A 27 -7.19 10.73 -26.82
C THR A 27 -7.11 10.68 -28.34
N ASN A 28 -7.60 11.71 -29.05
CA ASN A 28 -7.46 11.82 -30.50
C ASN A 28 -6.18 12.55 -30.91
N ASN A 29 -5.54 13.27 -29.98
CA ASN A 29 -4.28 13.95 -30.25
C ASN A 29 -3.08 12.98 -30.13
N PRO A 30 -2.32 12.73 -31.21
CA PRO A 30 -1.20 11.79 -31.21
C PRO A 30 -0.05 12.22 -30.28
N GLU A 31 0.16 13.52 -30.04
CA GLU A 31 1.20 13.99 -29.14
C GLU A 31 0.90 13.67 -27.68
N GLU A 32 -0.36 13.83 -27.26
CA GLU A 32 -0.80 13.51 -25.89
C GLU A 32 -0.75 12.00 -25.64
N LEU A 33 -1.13 11.18 -26.63
CA LEU A 33 -0.96 9.72 -26.56
C LEU A 33 0.50 9.31 -26.40
N LYS A 34 1.43 10.00 -27.06
CA LYS A 34 2.87 9.75 -26.93
C LYS A 34 3.38 10.07 -25.53
N LYS A 35 2.91 11.18 -24.94
CA LYS A 35 3.22 11.55 -23.54
C LYS A 35 2.70 10.49 -22.57
N TRP A 36 1.45 10.06 -22.74
CA TRP A 36 0.84 9.00 -21.92
C TRP A 36 1.61 7.68 -22.01
N SER A 37 1.95 7.23 -23.22
CA SER A 37 2.71 5.99 -23.43
C SER A 37 4.09 6.03 -22.78
N ARG A 38 4.80 7.17 -22.88
CA ARG A 38 6.08 7.37 -22.19
C ARG A 38 5.93 7.32 -20.68
N TRP A 39 4.90 7.97 -20.14
CA TRP A 39 4.60 7.94 -18.71
C TRP A 39 4.27 6.52 -18.22
N MET A 40 3.43 5.78 -18.94
CA MET A 40 3.13 4.38 -18.62
C MET A 40 4.35 3.48 -18.67
N LYS A 41 5.24 3.67 -19.65
CA LYS A 41 6.51 2.92 -19.73
C LYS A 41 7.40 3.22 -18.53
N LEU A 42 7.56 4.48 -18.16
CA LEU A 42 8.34 4.87 -16.99
C LEU A 42 7.74 4.27 -15.71
N ASN A 43 6.41 4.35 -15.55
CA ASN A 43 5.72 3.76 -14.41
C ASN A 43 5.97 2.24 -14.34
N GLY A 44 5.84 1.52 -15.45
CA GLY A 44 6.15 0.09 -15.52
C GLY A 44 7.60 -0.23 -15.14
N ILE A 45 8.57 0.55 -15.62
CA ILE A 45 9.99 0.40 -15.24
C ILE A 45 10.17 0.63 -13.74
N THR A 46 9.59 1.70 -13.19
CA THR A 46 9.70 1.99 -11.76
C THR A 46 9.08 0.87 -10.93
N MET A 47 7.94 0.31 -11.33
CA MET A 47 7.30 -0.79 -10.63
C MET A 47 8.18 -2.05 -10.65
N VAL A 48 8.75 -2.42 -11.79
CA VAL A 48 9.66 -3.57 -11.89
C VAL A 48 10.91 -3.36 -11.02
N LEU A 49 11.53 -2.18 -11.10
CA LEU A 49 12.74 -1.87 -10.35
C LEU A 49 12.47 -1.91 -8.84
N PHE A 50 11.43 -1.23 -8.37
CA PHE A 50 11.15 -1.13 -6.94
C PHE A 50 10.54 -2.41 -6.36
N PHE A 51 9.54 -3.01 -7.00
CA PHE A 51 8.85 -4.17 -6.42
C PHE A 51 9.56 -5.50 -6.69
N ILE A 52 10.13 -5.69 -7.88
CA ILE A 52 10.75 -6.98 -8.22
C ILE A 52 12.22 -6.98 -7.84
N ILE A 53 13.00 -6.02 -8.35
CA ILE A 53 14.46 -6.03 -8.17
C ILE A 53 14.84 -5.62 -6.74
N LEU A 54 14.44 -4.44 -6.30
CA LEU A 54 14.80 -3.92 -4.98
C LEU A 54 14.02 -4.64 -3.86
N GLY A 55 12.69 -4.66 -3.95
CA GLY A 55 11.81 -5.31 -2.98
C GLY A 55 11.97 -6.83 -2.97
N GLY A 56 11.55 -7.47 -4.05
CA GLY A 56 11.44 -8.92 -4.15
C GLY A 56 12.78 -9.65 -4.04
N ILE A 57 13.82 -9.18 -4.73
CA ILE A 57 15.11 -9.88 -4.78
C ILE A 57 16.07 -9.31 -3.73
N TRP A 58 16.43 -8.02 -3.84
CA TRP A 58 17.54 -7.45 -3.07
C TRP A 58 17.24 -7.38 -1.57
N PHE A 59 16.13 -6.76 -1.16
CA PHE A 59 15.79 -6.63 0.25
C PHE A 59 15.45 -7.98 0.88
N THR A 60 14.75 -8.87 0.18
CA THR A 60 14.50 -10.24 0.66
C THR A 60 15.82 -11.00 0.87
N PHE A 61 16.76 -10.90 -0.08
CA PHE A 61 18.07 -11.53 0.05
C PHE A 61 18.85 -10.96 1.24
N MET A 62 18.90 -9.63 1.39
CA MET A 62 19.59 -8.98 2.51
C MET A 62 18.96 -9.32 3.86
N ALA A 63 17.63 -9.35 3.95
CA ALA A 63 16.91 -9.75 5.17
C ALA A 63 17.17 -11.22 5.50
N SER A 64 17.16 -12.10 4.50
CA SER A 64 17.48 -13.53 4.68
C SER A 64 18.92 -13.74 5.11
N LEU A 65 19.86 -13.00 4.53
CA LEU A 65 21.28 -13.04 4.91
C LEU A 65 21.50 -12.52 6.33
N ALA A 66 20.82 -11.43 6.72
CA ALA A 66 20.86 -10.91 8.08
C ALA A 66 20.32 -11.95 9.08
N GLY A 67 19.17 -12.55 8.78
CA GLY A 67 18.58 -13.61 9.61
C GLY A 67 19.48 -14.84 9.72
N TYR A 68 20.09 -15.27 8.61
CA TYR A 68 21.06 -16.36 8.59
C TYR A 68 22.27 -16.04 9.48
N THR A 69 22.85 -14.85 9.32
CA THR A 69 24.04 -14.41 10.08
C THR A 69 23.74 -14.29 11.57
N ALA A 70 22.58 -13.75 11.95
CA ALA A 70 22.14 -13.71 13.34
C ALA A 70 22.16 -15.11 13.98
N ARG A 71 21.63 -16.10 13.28
CA ARG A 71 21.56 -17.49 13.77
C ARG A 71 22.91 -18.20 13.73
N SER A 72 23.61 -18.17 12.61
CA SER A 72 24.79 -19.01 12.35
C SER A 72 26.09 -18.44 12.92
N VAL A 73 26.27 -17.12 12.88
CA VAL A 73 27.50 -16.45 13.32
C VAL A 73 27.38 -15.98 14.76
N TYR A 74 26.23 -15.40 15.11
CA TYR A 74 26.06 -14.73 16.41
C TYR A 74 25.22 -15.51 17.41
N ALA A 75 24.76 -16.73 17.05
CA ALA A 75 23.94 -17.60 17.88
C ALA A 75 22.74 -16.89 18.55
N MET A 76 22.14 -15.92 17.87
CA MET A 76 21.01 -15.16 18.38
C MET A 76 19.71 -15.91 18.15
N GLU A 77 18.81 -15.87 19.13
CA GLU A 77 17.43 -16.32 18.92
C GLU A 77 16.76 -15.39 17.92
N LEU A 78 16.02 -15.97 16.96
CA LEU A 78 15.24 -15.23 15.98
C LEU A 78 13.81 -15.08 16.53
N PRO A 79 13.46 -13.94 17.16
CA PRO A 79 12.11 -13.74 17.66
C PRO A 79 11.16 -13.51 16.49
N SER A 80 9.88 -13.81 16.69
CA SER A 80 8.81 -13.49 15.75
C SER A 80 8.23 -12.09 16.01
N GLY A 81 7.58 -11.53 14.98
CA GLY A 81 6.86 -10.26 15.08
C GLY A 81 7.75 -9.02 15.12
N TRP A 82 7.33 -7.99 15.87
CA TRP A 82 8.00 -6.68 15.90
C TRP A 82 9.45 -6.72 16.40
N LYS A 83 9.80 -7.74 17.20
CA LYS A 83 11.15 -7.93 17.76
C LYS A 83 12.22 -8.17 16.69
N ILE A 84 11.83 -8.57 15.47
CA ILE A 84 12.76 -8.74 14.33
C ILE A 84 13.50 -7.43 14.05
N ALA A 85 12.84 -6.27 14.14
CA ALA A 85 13.47 -4.97 13.94
C ALA A 85 14.60 -4.70 14.94
N VAL A 86 14.41 -5.10 16.20
CA VAL A 86 15.40 -4.94 17.27
C VAL A 86 16.59 -5.87 17.01
N VAL A 87 16.34 -7.14 16.68
CA VAL A 87 17.42 -8.11 16.41
C VAL A 87 18.27 -7.71 15.21
N ILE A 88 17.67 -7.17 14.14
CA ILE A 88 18.48 -6.69 13.02
C ILE A 88 19.35 -5.49 13.45
N SER A 89 18.84 -4.60 14.29
CA SER A 89 19.63 -3.51 14.87
C SER A 89 20.76 -4.03 15.78
N GLU A 90 20.52 -5.09 16.55
CA GLU A 90 21.54 -5.75 17.38
C GLU A 90 22.67 -6.37 16.54
N ILE A 91 22.37 -6.97 15.38
CA ILE A 91 23.40 -7.46 14.45
C ILE A 91 24.33 -6.31 14.05
N PHE A 92 23.78 -5.16 13.67
CA PHE A 92 24.57 -3.98 13.33
C PHE A 92 25.36 -3.45 14.53
N GLY A 93 24.76 -3.51 15.72
CA GLY A 93 25.41 -3.15 16.99
C GLY A 93 26.62 -4.03 17.33
N LYS A 94 26.58 -5.33 17.00
CA LYS A 94 27.71 -6.25 17.22
C LYS A 94 28.91 -5.94 16.33
N VAL A 95 28.70 -5.37 15.14
CA VAL A 95 29.77 -5.02 14.20
C VAL A 95 30.29 -3.60 14.42
N TRP A 96 29.41 -2.64 14.68
CA TRP A 96 29.73 -1.20 14.71
C TRP A 96 29.57 -0.55 16.09
N GLY A 97 29.31 -1.35 17.12
CA GLY A 97 29.07 -0.88 18.49
C GLY A 97 27.72 -0.17 18.68
N PRO A 98 27.52 0.51 19.82
CA PRO A 98 26.25 1.16 20.18
C PRO A 98 25.75 2.20 19.18
N ILE A 99 26.67 2.84 18.45
CA ILE A 99 26.36 3.81 17.41
C ILE A 99 25.68 3.11 16.22
N GLY A 100 26.21 1.96 15.80
CA GLY A 100 25.64 1.16 14.72
C GLY A 100 24.23 0.66 15.04
N PHE A 101 24.01 0.21 16.28
CA PHE A 101 22.68 -0.16 16.76
C PHE A 101 21.68 1.00 16.63
N SER A 102 22.06 2.18 17.14
CA SER A 102 21.18 3.34 17.20
C SER A 102 20.86 3.89 15.81
N LEU A 103 21.88 4.00 14.93
CA LEU A 103 21.69 4.46 13.56
C LEU A 103 20.80 3.51 12.76
N PHE A 104 21.03 2.21 12.87
CA PHE A 104 20.22 1.23 12.15
C PHE A 104 18.78 1.18 12.68
N GLY A 105 18.58 1.32 13.99
CA GLY A 105 17.26 1.47 14.60
C GLY A 105 16.50 2.69 14.07
N LEU A 106 17.17 3.84 13.94
CA LEU A 106 16.57 5.05 13.33
C LEU A 106 16.17 4.84 11.86
N VAL A 107 17.00 4.13 11.09
CA VAL A 107 16.68 3.78 9.69
C VAL A 107 15.45 2.89 9.61
N ILE A 108 15.33 1.88 10.48
CA ILE A 108 14.14 1.02 10.52
C ILE A 108 12.89 1.82 10.89
N ILE A 109 12.98 2.71 11.89
CA ILE A 109 11.86 3.57 12.28
C ILE A 109 11.42 4.43 11.09
N ALA A 110 12.36 5.06 10.39
CA ALA A 110 12.06 5.88 9.22
C ALA A 110 11.40 5.06 8.10
N ALA A 111 11.92 3.86 7.81
CA ALA A 111 11.37 2.97 6.79
C ALA A 111 9.95 2.48 7.12
N LEU A 112 9.69 2.12 8.38
CA LEU A 112 8.36 1.75 8.86
C LEU A 112 7.40 2.94 8.73
N PHE A 113 7.84 4.12 9.17
CA PHE A 113 7.01 5.32 9.13
C PHE A 113 6.61 5.71 7.70
N ASP A 114 7.53 5.66 6.74
CA ASP A 114 7.27 5.93 5.31
C ASP A 114 6.16 5.02 4.75
N SER A 115 6.27 3.71 5.00
CA SER A 115 5.28 2.73 4.53
C SER A 115 3.90 2.94 5.13
N GLN A 116 3.82 3.23 6.43
CA GLN A 116 2.54 3.43 7.14
C GLN A 116 1.88 4.75 6.75
N PHE A 117 2.66 5.80 6.54
CA PHE A 117 2.13 7.11 6.15
C PHE A 117 1.37 7.04 4.82
N SER A 118 1.92 6.31 3.84
CA SER A 118 1.27 6.06 2.54
C SER A 118 -0.07 5.34 2.69
N ILE A 119 -0.15 4.36 3.60
CA ILE A 119 -1.39 3.60 3.87
C ILE A 119 -2.43 4.49 4.54
N TYR A 120 -2.06 5.23 5.58
CA TYR A 120 -3.00 6.12 6.28
C TYR A 120 -3.55 7.21 5.38
N ASP A 121 -2.68 7.85 4.58
CA ASP A 121 -3.09 8.84 3.59
C ASP A 121 -4.01 8.24 2.51
N GLY A 122 -3.70 7.03 2.02
CA GLY A 122 -4.51 6.30 1.06
C GLY A 122 -5.92 5.99 1.58
N ILE A 123 -6.04 5.44 2.78
CA ILE A 123 -7.33 5.10 3.41
C ILE A 123 -8.15 6.37 3.68
N ALA A 124 -7.51 7.41 4.21
CA ALA A 124 -8.19 8.69 4.47
C ALA A 124 -8.76 9.30 3.19
N ARG A 125 -8.02 9.25 2.07
CA ARG A 125 -8.52 9.68 0.75
C ARG A 125 -9.65 8.81 0.23
N GLN A 126 -9.52 7.48 0.28
CA GLN A 126 -10.58 6.57 -0.17
C GLN A 126 -11.90 6.82 0.58
N PHE A 127 -11.84 6.93 1.91
CA PHE A 127 -13.03 7.24 2.71
C PHE A 127 -13.61 8.62 2.35
N THR A 128 -12.74 9.61 2.19
CA THR A 128 -13.18 10.97 1.85
C THR A 128 -13.81 11.03 0.47
N ASP A 129 -13.21 10.38 -0.54
CA ASP A 129 -13.75 10.30 -1.90
C ASP A 129 -15.14 9.67 -1.91
N SER A 130 -15.31 8.50 -1.28
CA SER A 130 -16.61 7.83 -1.16
C SER A 130 -17.64 8.73 -0.46
N PHE A 131 -17.28 9.32 0.68
CA PHE A 131 -18.19 10.17 1.43
C PHE A 131 -18.58 11.43 0.64
N TYR A 132 -17.61 12.07 -0.04
CA TYR A 132 -17.82 13.31 -0.78
C TYR A 132 -18.65 13.11 -2.05
N VAL A 133 -18.58 11.92 -2.67
CA VAL A 133 -19.42 11.55 -3.83
C VAL A 133 -20.83 11.16 -3.39
N GLU A 134 -20.97 10.37 -2.33
CA GLU A 134 -22.28 9.85 -1.87
C GLU A 134 -23.11 10.88 -1.10
N HIS A 135 -22.47 11.85 -0.44
CA HIS A 135 -23.15 12.87 0.37
C HIS A 135 -22.93 14.30 -0.16
N PRO A 136 -23.53 14.67 -1.30
CA PRO A 136 -23.37 16.01 -1.90
C PRO A 136 -23.67 17.16 -0.93
N LYS A 137 -24.71 17.01 -0.10
CA LYS A 137 -25.10 18.04 0.88
C LYS A 137 -24.06 18.29 1.98
N ALA A 138 -23.25 17.27 2.31
CA ALA A 138 -22.19 17.40 3.30
C ALA A 138 -20.94 18.06 2.68
N SER A 139 -20.69 17.80 1.40
CA SER A 139 -19.59 18.42 0.64
C SER A 139 -19.80 19.90 0.30
N GLU A 140 -21.04 20.37 0.22
CA GLU A 140 -21.34 21.81 0.04
C GLU A 140 -21.05 22.62 1.32
N LYS A 141 -21.14 21.97 2.49
CA LYS A 141 -20.98 22.63 3.79
C LYS A 141 -19.52 22.72 4.24
N ARG A 142 -18.70 21.75 3.87
CA ARG A 142 -17.31 21.64 4.32
C ARG A 142 -16.42 21.17 3.17
N PRO A 143 -15.22 21.75 3.03
CA PRO A 143 -14.30 21.37 1.97
C PRO A 143 -13.81 19.93 2.14
N TYR A 144 -13.40 19.29 1.05
CA TYR A 144 -12.82 17.94 1.04
C TYR A 144 -11.77 17.73 2.13
N ARG A 145 -10.88 18.71 2.32
CA ARG A 145 -9.82 18.72 3.35
C ARG A 145 -10.34 18.43 4.76
N PHE A 146 -11.51 18.94 5.12
CA PHE A 146 -12.08 18.73 6.46
C PHE A 146 -12.40 17.25 6.71
N TRP A 147 -13.04 16.60 5.74
CA TRP A 147 -13.39 15.19 5.81
C TRP A 147 -12.16 14.29 5.77
N TYR A 148 -11.13 14.67 5.00
CA TYR A 148 -9.83 14.02 5.01
C TYR A 148 -9.19 14.01 6.40
N PHE A 149 -9.13 15.16 7.08
CA PHE A 149 -8.53 15.22 8.42
C PHE A 149 -9.38 14.51 9.48
N ILE A 150 -10.70 14.45 9.33
CA ILE A 150 -11.55 13.62 10.20
C ILE A 150 -11.20 12.14 10.01
N ALA A 151 -11.17 11.65 8.78
CA ALA A 151 -10.86 10.26 8.48
C ALA A 151 -9.46 9.89 8.98
N LEU A 152 -8.46 10.75 8.71
CA LEU A 152 -7.09 10.58 9.18
C LEU A 152 -7.01 10.56 10.71
N THR A 153 -7.68 11.50 11.38
CA THR A 153 -7.68 11.59 12.86
C THR A 153 -8.33 10.37 13.47
N PHE A 154 -9.46 9.91 12.93
CA PHE A 154 -10.12 8.70 13.39
C PHE A 154 -9.21 7.47 13.25
N LEU A 155 -8.52 7.35 12.11
CA LEU A 155 -7.62 6.24 11.83
C LEU A 155 -6.38 6.24 12.74
N VAL A 156 -5.79 7.41 13.00
CA VAL A 156 -4.68 7.57 13.95
C VAL A 156 -5.14 7.29 15.38
N ALA A 157 -6.28 7.83 15.79
CA ALA A 157 -6.85 7.58 17.12
C ALA A 157 -7.15 6.08 17.33
N TYR A 158 -7.74 5.43 16.34
CA TYR A 158 -7.96 3.98 16.35
C TYR A 158 -6.63 3.23 16.48
N GLY A 159 -5.61 3.60 15.71
CA GLY A 159 -4.27 3.01 15.81
C GLY A 159 -3.67 3.11 17.22
N ILE A 160 -3.75 4.30 17.85
CA ILE A 160 -3.26 4.51 19.23
C ILE A 160 -4.05 3.66 20.23
N CYS A 161 -5.38 3.64 20.12
CA CYS A 161 -6.23 2.84 20.99
C CYS A 161 -6.04 1.33 20.79
N ALA A 162 -5.61 0.89 19.61
CA ALA A 162 -5.36 -0.51 19.30
C ALA A 162 -4.04 -1.05 19.87
N ILE A 163 -3.06 -0.18 20.19
CA ILE A 163 -1.77 -0.59 20.77
C ILE A 163 -1.94 -1.39 22.08
N PRO A 164 -2.64 -0.88 23.12
CA PRO A 164 -2.76 -1.59 24.40
C PRO A 164 -3.60 -2.87 24.32
N LEU A 165 -4.48 -2.99 23.33
CA LEU A 165 -5.29 -4.20 23.13
C LEU A 165 -4.42 -5.39 22.70
N GLY A 166 -3.23 -5.13 22.13
CA GLY A 166 -2.53 -6.09 21.29
C GLY A 166 -3.40 -6.44 20.08
N THR A 167 -2.82 -6.84 18.96
CA THR A 167 -3.62 -7.43 17.90
C THR A 167 -3.90 -8.89 18.26
N PRO A 168 -5.14 -9.28 18.62
CA PRO A 168 -5.46 -10.68 18.85
C PRO A 168 -5.16 -11.41 17.55
N TYR A 169 -4.43 -12.52 17.63
CA TYR A 169 -4.02 -13.31 16.47
C TYR A 169 -5.20 -13.60 15.51
N PHE A 170 -6.38 -13.81 16.07
CA PHE A 170 -7.62 -14.00 15.32
C PHE A 170 -8.02 -12.78 14.44
N ILE A 171 -7.93 -11.55 14.95
CA ILE A 171 -8.22 -10.34 14.17
C ILE A 171 -7.20 -10.19 13.04
N TRP A 172 -5.93 -10.47 13.33
CA TRP A 172 -4.87 -10.46 12.31
C TRP A 172 -5.12 -11.51 11.22
N LEU A 173 -5.56 -12.71 11.59
CA LEU A 173 -5.89 -13.78 10.64
C LEU A 173 -7.06 -13.38 9.73
N ILE A 174 -8.14 -12.86 10.30
CA ILE A 174 -9.29 -12.34 9.53
C ILE A 174 -8.87 -11.20 8.61
N ALA A 175 -8.07 -10.25 9.10
CA ALA A 175 -7.60 -9.12 8.30
C ALA A 175 -6.78 -9.58 7.10
N ASN A 176 -5.90 -10.57 7.26
CA ASN A 176 -5.18 -11.15 6.14
C ASN A 176 -6.10 -11.86 5.15
N TRP A 177 -7.08 -12.64 5.62
CA TRP A 177 -8.07 -13.30 4.76
C TRP A 177 -8.84 -12.29 3.91
N LEU A 178 -9.38 -11.26 4.57
CA LEU A 178 -10.09 -10.17 3.90
C LEU A 178 -9.19 -9.41 2.95
N GLY A 179 -7.93 -9.17 3.31
CA GLY A 179 -6.94 -8.52 2.45
C GLY A 179 -6.71 -9.31 1.15
N GLN A 180 -6.49 -10.63 1.25
CA GLN A 180 -6.28 -11.48 0.08
C GLN A 180 -7.53 -11.55 -0.81
N ALA A 181 -8.72 -11.71 -0.21
CA ALA A 181 -9.98 -11.71 -0.95
C ALA A 181 -10.24 -10.34 -1.63
N ALA A 182 -10.02 -9.25 -0.91
CA ALA A 182 -10.17 -7.89 -1.42
C ALA A 182 -9.21 -7.63 -2.58
N GLN A 183 -7.98 -8.12 -2.53
CA GLN A 183 -7.01 -7.94 -3.62
C GLN A 183 -7.47 -8.61 -4.92
N ALA A 184 -8.01 -9.83 -4.84
CA ALA A 184 -8.58 -10.51 -6.00
C ALA A 184 -9.78 -9.71 -6.57
N TYR A 185 -10.68 -9.29 -5.70
CA TYR A 185 -11.86 -8.51 -6.06
C TYR A 185 -11.51 -7.16 -6.71
N ILE A 186 -10.59 -6.39 -6.11
CA ILE A 186 -10.12 -5.11 -6.64
C ILE A 186 -9.48 -5.29 -8.01
N THR A 187 -8.70 -6.36 -8.21
CA THR A 187 -8.08 -6.65 -9.52
C THR A 187 -9.15 -6.90 -10.60
N ILE A 188 -10.20 -7.67 -10.27
CA ILE A 188 -11.34 -7.91 -11.17
C ILE A 188 -12.06 -6.61 -11.51
N LEU A 189 -12.43 -5.83 -10.48
CA LEU A 189 -13.12 -4.56 -10.66
C LEU A 189 -12.30 -3.58 -11.50
N MET A 190 -10.99 -3.51 -11.27
CA MET A 190 -10.13 -2.62 -12.03
C MET A 190 -10.00 -3.04 -13.48
N LEU A 191 -9.93 -4.34 -13.76
CA LEU A 191 -9.97 -4.83 -15.14
C LEU A 191 -11.29 -4.46 -15.82
N ALA A 192 -12.42 -4.67 -15.15
CA ALA A 192 -13.75 -4.39 -15.67
C ALA A 192 -13.95 -2.89 -15.94
N ILE A 193 -13.57 -2.02 -14.99
CA ILE A 193 -13.66 -0.56 -15.13
C ILE A 193 -12.76 -0.08 -16.28
N ASN A 194 -11.51 -0.57 -16.35
CA ASN A 194 -10.58 -0.19 -17.41
C ASN A 194 -11.07 -0.62 -18.79
N LEU A 195 -11.71 -1.78 -18.92
CA LEU A 195 -12.27 -2.24 -20.19
C LEU A 195 -13.53 -1.48 -20.61
N LYS A 196 -14.36 -1.09 -19.64
CA LYS A 196 -15.64 -0.42 -19.87
C LYS A 196 -15.49 1.07 -20.14
N PHE A 197 -14.73 1.78 -19.31
CA PHE A 197 -14.72 3.25 -19.28
C PHE A 197 -13.52 3.88 -19.99
N LEU A 198 -12.41 3.17 -20.21
CA LEU A 198 -11.28 3.77 -20.93
C LEU A 198 -11.55 3.87 -22.44
N PRO A 199 -11.13 4.98 -23.08
CA PRO A 199 -11.06 5.10 -24.54
C PRO A 199 -10.19 4.01 -25.16
N LYS A 200 -10.60 3.51 -26.33
CA LYS A 200 -9.92 2.40 -27.04
C LYS A 200 -8.39 2.54 -27.15
N PRO A 201 -7.81 3.73 -27.45
CA PRO A 201 -6.35 3.88 -27.61
C PRO A 201 -5.53 3.60 -26.35
N ILE A 202 -6.13 3.76 -25.16
CA ILE A 202 -5.44 3.63 -23.86
C ILE A 202 -5.90 2.41 -23.05
N ARG A 203 -6.72 1.55 -23.64
CA ARG A 203 -7.17 0.32 -22.99
C ARG A 203 -6.00 -0.64 -22.73
N PRO A 204 -6.10 -1.47 -21.67
CA PRO A 204 -5.16 -2.56 -21.47
C PRO A 204 -5.11 -3.46 -22.71
N LYS A 205 -3.90 -3.73 -23.19
CA LYS A 205 -3.67 -4.69 -24.27
C LYS A 205 -3.97 -6.11 -23.79
N TRP A 206 -4.18 -7.03 -24.74
CA TRP A 206 -4.56 -8.41 -24.46
C TRP A 206 -3.61 -9.14 -23.49
N TYR A 207 -2.30 -8.90 -23.56
CA TYR A 207 -1.34 -9.54 -22.67
C TYR A 207 -1.44 -9.02 -21.23
N HIS A 208 -1.82 -7.76 -21.02
CA HIS A 208 -2.13 -7.23 -19.69
C HIS A 208 -3.37 -7.90 -19.11
N LEU A 209 -4.39 -8.16 -19.94
CA LEU A 209 -5.58 -8.90 -19.51
C LEU A 209 -5.21 -10.32 -19.09
N LEU A 210 -4.43 -11.03 -19.92
CA LEU A 210 -4.02 -12.40 -19.64
C LEU A 210 -3.22 -12.50 -18.33
N ILE A 211 -2.25 -11.61 -18.11
CA ILE A 211 -1.46 -11.58 -16.87
C ILE A 211 -2.34 -11.33 -15.64
N ASN A 212 -3.27 -10.36 -15.73
CA ASN A 212 -4.18 -10.06 -14.62
C ASN A 212 -5.15 -11.23 -14.34
N ILE A 213 -5.63 -11.91 -15.37
CA ILE A 213 -6.50 -13.09 -15.21
C ILE A 213 -5.73 -14.22 -14.53
N ILE A 214 -4.50 -14.51 -14.96
CA ILE A 214 -3.63 -15.50 -14.28
C ILE A 214 -3.44 -15.10 -12.82
N TRP A 215 -3.15 -13.81 -12.55
CA TRP A 215 -2.97 -13.32 -11.19
C TRP A 215 -4.24 -13.47 -10.33
N ILE A 216 -5.42 -13.20 -10.87
CA ILE A 216 -6.70 -13.44 -10.19
C ILE A 216 -6.86 -14.92 -9.84
N VAL A 217 -6.55 -15.83 -10.77
CA VAL A 217 -6.62 -17.29 -10.52
C VAL A 217 -5.65 -17.69 -9.42
N VAL A 218 -4.43 -17.16 -9.42
CA VAL A 218 -3.43 -17.40 -8.36
C VAL A 218 -3.92 -16.88 -7.01
N LEU A 219 -4.47 -15.67 -6.94
CA LEU A 219 -4.99 -15.10 -5.70
C LEU A 219 -6.18 -15.89 -5.14
N ILE A 220 -7.12 -16.29 -6.00
CA ILE A 220 -8.28 -17.09 -5.57
C ILE A 220 -7.83 -18.49 -5.15
N GLY A 221 -6.94 -19.12 -5.93
CA GLY A 221 -6.37 -20.42 -5.58
C GLY A 221 -5.64 -20.38 -4.24
N TYR A 222 -4.79 -19.37 -4.04
CA TYR A 222 -4.10 -19.13 -2.77
C TYR A 222 -5.08 -18.91 -1.63
N PHE A 223 -6.11 -18.08 -1.83
CA PHE A 223 -7.15 -17.83 -0.83
C PHE A 223 -7.87 -19.13 -0.44
N ILE A 224 -8.28 -19.95 -1.41
CA ILE A 224 -8.96 -21.24 -1.15
C ILE A 224 -8.02 -22.20 -0.40
N ILE A 225 -6.79 -22.39 -0.89
CA ILE A 225 -5.81 -23.28 -0.26
C ILE A 225 -5.56 -22.87 1.18
N TRP A 226 -5.31 -21.58 1.40
CA TRP A 226 -5.03 -21.06 2.74
C TRP A 226 -6.27 -21.15 3.65
N THR A 227 -7.47 -20.95 3.09
CA THR A 227 -8.75 -21.12 3.81
C THR A 227 -8.94 -22.56 4.30
N VAL A 228 -8.58 -23.54 3.47
CA VAL A 228 -8.72 -24.96 3.79
C VAL A 228 -7.62 -25.46 4.72
N MET A 229 -6.38 -25.00 4.54
CA MET A 229 -5.23 -25.44 5.34
C MET A 229 -5.19 -24.80 6.73
N GLU A 230 -5.54 -23.52 6.85
CA GLU A 230 -5.52 -22.77 8.10
C GLU A 230 -6.87 -22.06 8.33
N PRO A 231 -7.99 -22.82 8.48
CA PRO A 231 -9.27 -22.20 8.78
C PRO A 231 -9.16 -21.42 10.09
N PRO A 232 -9.83 -20.26 10.24
CA PRO A 232 -9.85 -19.47 11.46
C PRO A 232 -10.57 -20.27 12.53
N ARG A 233 -9.83 -21.16 13.19
CA ARG A 233 -10.30 -21.85 14.37
C ARG A 233 -10.37 -20.80 15.45
N LEU A 234 -11.58 -20.50 15.90
CA LEU A 234 -11.80 -19.84 17.17
C LEU A 234 -11.12 -20.72 18.22
N GLY A 235 -9.92 -20.32 18.64
CA GLY A 235 -9.30 -20.88 19.83
C GLY A 235 -10.19 -20.52 21.01
N ILE A 236 -11.07 -21.43 21.37
CA ILE A 236 -11.57 -21.55 22.74
C ILE A 236 -10.48 -22.24 23.54
#